data_AF-A0A919LXD5-F1
#
_entry.id   AF-A0A919LXD5-F1
#
_cell.length_a   1.000
_cell.length_b   1.000
_cell.length_c   1.000
_cell.angle_alpha   90.00
_cell.angle_beta   90.00
_cell.angle_gamma   90.00
#
_symmetry.space_group_name_H-M   'P 1'
#
loop_
_entity.id
_entity.type
_entity.pdbx_description
1 polymer ?
#
loop_
_entity_poly.entity_id
_entity_poly.type
_entity_poly.pdbx_seq_one_letter_code
_entity_poly.pdbx_strand_id
1 'polypeptide(L)'
;MQQQDLWLDVLPARVALPRRYCLRYLKVEVKALSRKFRLQFDEIALETVTSAGSPHPAVIADPQLKAIDDVAVRTLKNCMQEVFEDGPKRDRRLWLGDLRLQAQVNDVTFGHHDLVRRCLYLFAGHTREDGMVSANVFVQPEVRADDTFLFDYSLFFVDVLYNYLQSTGDTETVGELWPTARRQIELALTRCDSQGLVRDSDDWWVFIDWQAELNKQASAQGVLIYCLQRASGWRSVLNRSGYPTTLPRSGS
;
A
#
# COMPACT_ATOMS: atom_id res chain seq x y z
N MET A 1 16.31 12.63 6.57
CA MET A 1 16.33 12.85 8.04
C MET A 1 15.17 13.78 8.38
N GLN A 2 14.42 13.56 9.47
CA GLN A 2 13.38 14.49 9.88
C GLN A 2 13.94 15.38 11.00
N GLN A 3 14.11 16.67 10.71
CA GLN A 3 14.64 17.68 11.65
C GLN A 3 13.70 18.90 11.68
N GLN A 4 13.71 19.60 12.82
CA GLN A 4 13.03 20.88 13.00
C GLN A 4 13.89 21.79 13.86
N ASP A 5 14.09 23.02 13.37
CA ASP A 5 14.75 24.07 14.12
C ASP A 5 13.69 25.08 14.59
N LEU A 6 13.90 25.65 15.78
CA LEU A 6 12.98 26.60 16.42
C LEU A 6 13.76 27.71 17.12
N TRP A 7 13.17 28.90 17.12
CA TRP A 7 13.67 30.08 17.83
C TRP A 7 12.58 30.51 18.82
N LEU A 8 12.91 30.55 20.10
CA LEU A 8 11.98 30.89 21.18
C LEU A 8 12.51 32.12 21.92
N ASP A 9 11.85 33.26 21.74
CA ASP A 9 12.25 34.53 22.35
C ASP A 9 11.61 34.77 23.73
N VAL A 10 10.49 34.10 24.02
CA VAL A 10 9.72 34.23 25.26
C VAL A 10 9.58 32.87 25.94
N LEU A 11 9.89 32.82 27.24
CA LEU A 11 9.77 31.63 28.10
C LEU A 11 8.95 31.96 29.35
N PRO A 12 8.19 30.99 29.93
CA PRO A 12 8.03 29.60 29.47
C PRO A 12 7.27 29.51 28.15
N ALA A 13 7.57 28.48 27.36
CA ALA A 13 6.93 28.24 26.07
C ALA A 13 6.40 26.81 26.00
N ARG A 14 5.18 26.65 25.49
CA ARG A 14 4.64 25.36 25.07
C ARG A 14 4.72 25.27 23.56
N VAL A 15 5.42 24.25 23.06
CA VAL A 15 5.71 24.10 21.63
C VAL A 15 5.04 22.82 21.12
N ALA A 16 4.26 22.95 20.05
CA ALA A 16 3.73 21.84 19.27
C ALA A 16 4.32 21.89 17.85
N LEU A 17 5.03 20.84 17.44
CA LEU A 17 5.61 20.77 16.11
C LEU A 17 4.52 20.41 15.08
N PRO A 18 4.41 21.12 13.94
CA PRO A 18 3.29 20.96 13.03
C PRO A 18 3.41 19.73 12.10
N ARG A 19 4.61 19.15 11.94
CA ARG A 19 4.85 18.03 11.03
C ARG A 19 4.60 16.70 11.74
N ARG A 20 4.07 15.70 11.04
CA ARG A 20 4.06 14.31 11.52
C ARG A 20 5.47 13.71 11.44
N TYR A 21 5.99 13.18 12.55
CA TYR A 21 7.27 12.48 12.62
C TYR A 21 7.08 10.99 12.87
N CYS A 22 8.03 10.16 12.41
CA CYS A 22 8.10 8.74 12.75
C CYS A 22 9.47 8.46 13.39
N LEU A 23 9.49 8.22 14.70
CA LEU A 23 10.73 8.01 15.46
C LEU A 23 10.56 7.04 16.63
N ARG A 24 11.69 6.48 17.07
CA ARG A 24 11.86 5.84 18.38
C ARG A 24 12.77 6.66 19.31
N TYR A 25 13.71 7.40 18.74
CA TYR A 25 14.70 8.20 19.45
C TYR A 25 14.59 9.66 19.03
N LEU A 26 14.66 10.58 20.00
CA LEU A 26 14.65 12.02 19.80
C LEU A 26 15.99 12.60 20.28
N LYS A 27 16.69 13.33 19.40
CA LYS A 27 17.84 14.15 19.80
C LYS A 27 17.38 15.60 19.90
N VAL A 28 17.58 16.20 21.07
CA VAL A 28 17.37 17.63 21.29
C VAL A 28 18.74 18.29 21.44
N GLU A 29 18.98 19.33 20.65
CA GLU A 29 20.25 20.07 20.68
C GLU A 29 19.97 21.55 20.84
N VAL A 30 20.46 22.13 21.94
CA VAL A 30 20.32 23.56 22.20
C VAL A 30 21.46 24.30 21.50
N LYS A 31 21.15 24.97 20.39
CA LYS A 31 22.15 25.61 19.52
C LYS A 31 22.75 26.88 20.13
N ALA A 32 21.94 27.72 20.74
CA ALA A 32 22.39 28.98 21.32
C ALA A 32 21.49 29.38 22.50
N LEU A 33 22.12 29.90 23.57
CA LEU A 33 21.47 30.52 24.72
C LEU A 33 22.32 31.69 25.19
N SER A 34 21.68 32.69 25.83
CA SER A 34 22.42 33.69 26.59
C SER A 34 23.15 33.04 27.76
N ARG A 35 24.35 33.53 28.10
CA ARG A 35 25.13 33.03 29.25
C ARG A 35 24.43 33.25 30.60
N LYS A 36 23.37 34.07 30.64
CA LYS A 36 22.68 34.47 31.88
C LYS A 36 21.60 33.49 32.35
N PHE A 37 21.16 32.53 31.53
CA PHE A 37 20.15 31.55 31.94
C PHE A 37 20.43 30.16 31.35
N ARG A 38 19.73 29.15 31.88
CA ARG A 38 19.75 27.77 31.38
C ARG A 38 18.35 27.38 30.92
N LEU A 39 18.27 26.52 29.91
CA LEU A 39 17.01 25.93 29.46
C LEU A 39 16.71 24.67 30.29
N GLN A 40 15.45 24.54 30.69
CA GLN A 40 14.91 23.34 31.33
C GLN A 40 13.70 22.87 30.52
N PHE A 41 13.58 21.56 30.33
CA PHE A 41 12.39 20.94 29.75
C PHE A 41 11.60 20.32 30.87
N ASP A 42 10.38 20.79 31.08
CA ASP A 42 9.49 20.23 32.11
C ASP A 42 8.77 18.97 31.61
N GLU A 43 8.35 18.98 30.34
CA GLU A 43 7.66 17.85 29.71
C GLU A 43 8.05 17.73 28.23
N ILE A 44 8.24 16.48 27.77
CA ILE A 44 8.34 16.13 26.36
C ILE A 44 7.41 14.93 26.13
N ALA A 45 6.40 15.13 25.29
CA ALA A 45 5.41 14.11 24.95
C ALA A 45 5.30 13.93 23.43
N LEU A 46 4.87 12.73 23.02
CA LEU A 46 4.56 12.40 21.62
C LEU A 46 3.08 12.03 21.53
N GLU A 47 2.34 12.77 20.73
CA GLU A 47 1.00 12.37 20.32
C GLU A 47 1.12 11.38 19.15
N THR A 48 0.58 10.17 19.33
CA THR A 48 0.63 9.10 18.31
C THR A 48 -0.70 9.02 17.57
N VAL A 49 -0.65 8.77 16.27
CA VAL A 49 -1.81 8.75 15.38
C VAL A 49 -1.83 7.48 14.53
N THR A 50 -3.02 6.96 14.27
CA THR A 50 -3.30 5.81 13.42
C THR A 50 -4.79 5.78 13.10
N SER A 51 -5.16 5.23 11.94
CA SER A 51 -6.56 4.88 11.62
C SER A 51 -6.94 3.46 12.05
N ALA A 52 -5.98 2.67 12.53
CA ALA A 52 -6.25 1.32 13.00
C ALA A 52 -6.97 1.34 14.35
N GLY A 53 -7.97 0.46 14.49
CA GLY A 53 -8.65 0.21 15.75
C GLY A 53 -7.83 -0.67 16.71
N SER A 54 -8.54 -1.33 17.64
CA SER A 54 -7.96 -2.38 18.47
C SER A 54 -7.73 -3.65 17.63
N PRO A 55 -6.56 -4.29 17.71
CA PRO A 55 -6.33 -5.53 16.97
C PRO A 55 -7.08 -6.70 17.63
N HIS A 56 -7.49 -7.66 16.82
CA HIS A 56 -7.88 -9.00 17.23
C HIS A 56 -6.62 -9.75 17.69
N PRO A 57 -6.52 -10.14 18.97
CA PRO A 57 -5.33 -10.79 19.49
C PRO A 57 -5.25 -12.24 18.97
N ALA A 58 -4.08 -12.62 18.45
CA ALA A 58 -3.79 -14.01 18.11
C ALA A 58 -3.41 -14.83 19.35
N VAL A 59 -3.87 -16.08 19.42
CA VAL A 59 -3.43 -17.03 20.45
C VAL A 59 -2.20 -17.77 19.92
N ILE A 60 -1.02 -17.37 20.39
CA ILE A 60 0.26 -17.93 19.95
C ILE A 60 1.00 -18.48 21.16
N ALA A 61 1.22 -19.78 21.20
CA ALA A 61 1.87 -20.46 22.33
C ALA A 61 3.39 -20.29 22.33
N ASP A 62 4.01 -20.24 21.15
CA ASP A 62 5.45 -20.05 21.01
C ASP A 62 5.83 -18.58 21.31
N PRO A 63 6.70 -18.33 22.31
CA PRO A 63 7.07 -16.96 22.70
C PRO A 63 7.80 -16.17 21.60
N GLN A 64 8.58 -16.85 20.75
CA GLN A 64 9.29 -16.20 19.64
C GLN A 64 8.30 -15.80 18.55
N LEU A 65 7.35 -16.66 18.19
CA LEU A 65 6.31 -16.32 17.23
C LEU A 65 5.40 -15.20 17.75
N LYS A 66 5.09 -15.19 19.05
CA LYS A 66 4.34 -14.09 19.68
C LYS A 66 5.08 -12.76 19.57
N ALA A 67 6.40 -12.75 19.76
CA ALA A 67 7.21 -11.55 19.61
C ALA A 67 7.26 -11.05 18.15
N ILE A 68 7.29 -11.96 17.18
CA ILE A 68 7.21 -11.62 15.74
C ILE A 68 5.85 -11.00 15.42
N ASP A 69 4.76 -11.62 15.89
CA ASP A 69 3.40 -11.11 15.72
C ASP A 69 3.23 -9.70 16.31
N ASP A 70 3.72 -9.46 17.54
CA ASP A 70 3.65 -8.15 18.18
C ASP A 70 4.37 -7.06 17.36
N VAL A 71 5.50 -7.40 16.73
CA VAL A 71 6.21 -6.50 15.83
C VAL A 71 5.43 -6.28 14.54
N ALA A 72 4.84 -7.33 13.95
CA ALA A 72 4.06 -7.25 12.73
C ALA A 72 2.79 -6.39 12.91
N VAL A 73 2.02 -6.64 13.96
CA VAL A 73 0.80 -5.88 14.30
C VAL A 73 1.13 -4.41 14.54
N ARG A 74 2.21 -4.12 15.29
CA ARG A 74 2.65 -2.74 15.53
C ARG A 74 3.12 -2.05 14.24
N THR A 75 3.76 -2.79 13.34
CA THR A 75 4.20 -2.26 12.05
C THR A 75 3.01 -1.83 11.22
N LEU A 76 2.02 -2.72 11.04
CA LEU A 76 0.80 -2.40 10.30
C LEU A 76 0.04 -1.23 10.93
N LYS A 77 -0.14 -1.23 12.27
CA LYS A 77 -0.79 -0.12 12.99
C LYS A 77 -0.19 1.24 12.65
N ASN A 78 1.13 1.33 12.61
CA ASN A 78 1.81 2.59 12.31
C ASN A 78 1.71 2.99 10.82
N CYS A 79 1.59 2.03 9.92
CA CYS A 79 1.38 2.25 8.48
C CYS A 79 -0.07 2.59 8.10
N MET A 80 -1.05 2.19 8.92
CA MET A 80 -2.46 2.53 8.71
C MET A 80 -2.77 3.98 9.11
N GLN A 81 -3.01 4.82 8.10
CA GLN A 81 -3.27 6.26 8.23
C GLN A 81 -4.49 6.62 7.37
N GLU A 82 -4.51 7.76 6.65
CA GLU A 82 -5.55 8.08 5.66
C GLU A 82 -5.61 7.07 4.49
N VAL A 83 -4.50 6.34 4.31
CA VAL A 83 -4.28 5.20 3.40
C VAL A 83 -3.38 4.18 4.11
N PHE A 84 -3.16 3.02 3.48
CA PHE A 84 -2.07 2.13 3.86
C PHE A 84 -0.74 2.67 3.33
N GLU A 85 0.04 3.33 4.20
CA GLU A 85 1.36 3.85 3.85
C GLU A 85 2.37 2.70 3.77
N ASP A 86 3.28 2.73 2.79
CA ASP A 86 4.45 1.83 2.73
C ASP A 86 5.35 1.98 3.96
N GLY A 87 5.55 3.23 4.41
CA GLY A 87 6.36 3.54 5.57
C GLY A 87 6.07 4.93 6.15
N PRO A 88 5.79 5.05 7.46
CA PRO A 88 5.36 6.33 8.09
C PRO A 88 6.47 7.38 8.17
N LYS A 89 7.73 6.97 8.03
CA LYS A 89 8.86 7.90 7.90
C LYS A 89 9.01 8.36 6.44
N ARG A 90 8.99 7.40 5.52
CA ARG A 90 9.17 7.51 4.07
C ARG A 90 8.70 6.18 3.46
N ASP A 91 7.99 6.15 2.34
CA ASP A 91 7.55 7.27 1.50
C ASP A 91 6.23 7.93 1.92
N ARG A 92 5.55 7.38 2.94
CA ARG A 92 4.22 7.81 3.43
C ARG A 92 3.16 7.73 2.33
N ARG A 93 3.26 6.72 1.46
CA ARG A 93 2.49 6.68 0.23
C ARG A 93 1.82 5.33 0.06
N LEU A 94 0.69 5.35 -0.63
CA LEU A 94 -0.05 4.15 -1.00
C LEU A 94 0.62 3.52 -2.23
N TRP A 95 1.27 2.38 -2.03
CA TRP A 95 1.84 1.55 -3.10
C TRP A 95 1.03 0.25 -3.24
N LEU A 96 0.81 -0.20 -4.46
CA LEU A 96 -0.14 -1.30 -4.73
C LEU A 96 0.41 -2.67 -4.28
N GLY A 97 1.70 -2.92 -4.49
CA GLY A 97 2.37 -4.12 -3.98
C GLY A 97 2.28 -4.22 -2.45
N ASP A 98 2.55 -3.11 -1.76
CA ASP A 98 2.45 -2.99 -0.31
C ASP A 98 1.00 -3.16 0.19
N LEU A 99 0.04 -2.50 -0.47
CA LEU A 99 -1.38 -2.62 -0.16
C LEU A 99 -1.83 -4.08 -0.15
N ARG A 100 -1.37 -4.89 -1.12
CA ARG A 100 -1.73 -6.31 -1.20
C ARG A 100 -1.40 -7.08 0.07
N LEU A 101 -0.18 -6.89 0.58
CA LEU A 101 0.27 -7.56 1.80
C LEU A 101 -0.38 -6.95 3.05
N GLN A 102 -0.46 -5.62 3.12
CA GLN A 102 -1.08 -4.92 4.24
C GLN A 102 -2.56 -5.28 4.41
N ALA A 103 -3.31 -5.44 3.31
CA ALA A 103 -4.71 -5.84 3.35
C ALA A 103 -4.90 -7.25 3.94
N GLN A 104 -4.03 -8.20 3.61
CA GLN A 104 -4.07 -9.56 4.16
C GLN A 104 -3.78 -9.59 5.67
N VAL A 105 -2.78 -8.81 6.12
CA VAL A 105 -2.47 -8.70 7.55
C VAL A 105 -3.59 -7.95 8.29
N ASN A 106 -4.15 -6.90 7.69
CA ASN A 106 -5.30 -6.19 8.24
C ASN A 106 -6.49 -7.11 8.47
N ASP A 107 -6.76 -8.05 7.55
CA ASP A 107 -7.90 -8.95 7.63
C ASP A 107 -7.93 -9.79 8.91
N VAL A 108 -6.75 -10.25 9.34
CA VAL A 108 -6.59 -11.09 10.54
C VAL A 108 -6.21 -10.31 11.79
N THR A 109 -6.09 -8.97 11.70
CA THR A 109 -5.69 -8.11 12.83
C THR A 109 -6.74 -7.04 13.12
N PHE A 110 -6.87 -6.00 12.29
CA PHE A 110 -7.73 -4.85 12.57
C PHE A 110 -9.10 -4.91 11.88
N GLY A 111 -9.26 -5.75 10.86
CA GLY A 111 -10.53 -5.90 10.13
C GLY A 111 -11.04 -4.61 9.49
N HIS A 112 -10.17 -3.63 9.20
CA HIS A 112 -10.61 -2.31 8.73
C HIS A 112 -10.80 -2.29 7.21
N HIS A 113 -11.83 -3.00 6.74
CA HIS A 113 -12.09 -3.22 5.31
C HIS A 113 -12.46 -1.95 4.54
N ASP A 114 -13.04 -0.95 5.19
CA ASP A 114 -13.35 0.34 4.57
C ASP A 114 -12.10 1.07 4.05
N LEU A 115 -10.96 0.93 4.75
CA LEU A 115 -9.68 1.49 4.29
C LEU A 115 -9.13 0.76 3.07
N VAL A 116 -9.33 -0.56 2.98
CA VAL A 116 -8.95 -1.37 1.82
C VAL A 116 -9.80 -0.94 0.61
N ARG A 117 -11.12 -0.83 0.82
CA ARG A 117 -12.07 -0.32 -0.18
C ARG A 117 -11.66 1.05 -0.69
N ARG A 118 -11.40 2.01 0.21
CA ARG A 118 -10.92 3.35 -0.14
C ARG A 118 -9.67 3.29 -1.04
N CYS A 119 -8.67 2.48 -0.67
CA CYS A 119 -7.44 2.36 -1.45
C CYS A 119 -7.66 1.75 -2.83
N LEU A 120 -8.56 0.77 -2.97
CA LEU A 120 -8.96 0.22 -4.26
C LEU A 120 -9.60 1.30 -5.17
N TYR A 121 -10.52 2.11 -4.65
CA TYR A 121 -11.11 3.21 -5.43
C TYR A 121 -10.10 4.30 -5.77
N LEU A 122 -9.10 4.57 -4.91
CA LEU A 122 -8.05 5.55 -5.21
C LEU A 122 -7.22 5.12 -6.44
N PHE A 123 -6.84 3.85 -6.54
CA PHE A 123 -6.15 3.33 -7.72
C PHE A 123 -7.04 3.30 -8.97
N ALA A 124 -8.32 2.94 -8.81
CA ALA A 124 -9.25 2.89 -9.94
C ALA A 124 -9.70 4.27 -10.43
N GLY A 125 -9.69 5.28 -9.56
CA GLY A 125 -10.17 6.63 -9.85
C GLY A 125 -9.28 7.40 -10.80
N HIS A 126 -7.95 7.22 -10.74
CA HIS A 126 -6.98 7.91 -11.59
C HIS A 126 -6.03 6.90 -12.26
N THR A 127 -6.33 6.54 -13.50
CA THR A 127 -5.50 5.63 -14.32
C THR A 127 -4.74 6.38 -15.40
N ARG A 128 -3.77 5.71 -16.03
CA ARG A 128 -3.24 6.15 -17.33
C ARG A 128 -4.36 6.19 -18.37
N GLU A 129 -4.14 6.91 -19.47
CA GLU A 129 -5.09 7.07 -20.59
C GLU A 129 -5.59 5.72 -21.15
N ASP A 130 -4.74 4.70 -21.19
CA ASP A 130 -5.10 3.36 -21.66
C ASP A 130 -5.73 2.47 -20.59
N GLY A 131 -5.98 2.99 -19.38
CA GLY A 131 -6.62 2.31 -18.27
C GLY A 131 -5.69 1.54 -17.33
N MET A 132 -4.36 1.66 -17.47
CA MET A 132 -3.42 1.05 -16.53
C MET A 132 -3.45 1.78 -15.18
N VAL A 133 -3.58 1.05 -14.06
CA VAL A 133 -3.44 1.63 -12.72
C VAL A 133 -1.96 1.95 -12.45
N SER A 134 -1.68 3.05 -11.75
CA SER A 134 -0.32 3.41 -11.35
C SER A 134 0.20 2.46 -10.26
N ALA A 135 1.52 2.42 -10.09
CA ALA A 135 2.15 1.66 -9.01
C ALA A 135 1.86 2.27 -7.62
N ASN A 136 1.64 3.58 -7.57
CA ASN A 136 1.38 4.33 -6.33
C ASN A 136 0.50 5.57 -6.56
N VAL A 137 -0.10 6.06 -5.47
CA VAL A 137 -1.03 7.21 -5.48
C VAL A 137 -0.67 8.18 -4.35
N PHE A 138 -0.63 9.48 -4.68
CA PHE A 138 -0.62 10.59 -3.74
C PHE A 138 -2.05 11.00 -3.39
N VAL A 139 -2.28 11.40 -2.13
CA VAL A 139 -3.59 11.89 -1.65
C VAL A 139 -3.55 13.33 -1.14
N GLN A 140 -2.39 13.99 -1.23
CA GLN A 140 -2.17 15.36 -0.80
C GLN A 140 -1.30 16.13 -1.83
N PRO A 141 -1.59 17.43 -2.08
CA PRO A 141 -2.76 18.18 -1.59
C PRO A 141 -4.08 17.69 -2.22
N GLU A 142 -4.00 16.95 -3.32
CA GLU A 142 -5.12 16.34 -4.03
C GLU A 142 -4.76 14.91 -4.42
N VAL A 143 -5.77 14.11 -4.78
CA VAL A 143 -5.54 12.74 -5.25
C VAL A 143 -4.86 12.78 -6.61
N ARG A 144 -3.70 12.15 -6.75
CA ARG A 144 -2.96 12.08 -8.00
C ARG A 144 -2.24 10.74 -8.11
N ALA A 145 -2.51 10.01 -9.17
CA ALA A 145 -1.72 8.84 -9.53
C ALA A 145 -0.31 9.28 -9.96
N ASP A 146 0.69 8.50 -9.58
CA ASP A 146 2.06 8.71 -10.04
C ASP A 146 2.22 8.32 -11.53
N ASP A 147 3.30 8.77 -12.17
CA ASP A 147 3.64 8.38 -13.54
C ASP A 147 4.46 7.07 -13.61
N THR A 148 4.65 6.42 -12.46
CA THR A 148 5.27 5.10 -12.36
C THR A 148 4.24 3.98 -12.61
N PHE A 149 4.52 3.12 -13.60
CA PHE A 149 3.70 1.97 -13.96
C PHE A 149 4.52 0.69 -13.93
N LEU A 150 4.08 -0.29 -13.14
CA LEU A 150 4.77 -1.57 -12.96
C LEU A 150 3.83 -2.73 -13.28
N PHE A 151 4.32 -3.69 -14.06
CA PHE A 151 3.55 -4.83 -14.56
C PHE A 151 2.91 -5.64 -13.44
N ASP A 152 3.69 -6.05 -12.44
CA ASP A 152 3.25 -6.84 -11.30
C ASP A 152 2.29 -6.05 -10.39
N TYR A 153 2.58 -4.78 -10.13
CA TYR A 153 1.73 -3.95 -9.27
C TYR A 153 0.36 -3.71 -9.91
N SER A 154 0.31 -3.46 -11.22
CA SER A 154 -0.98 -3.33 -11.91
C SER A 154 -1.81 -4.62 -11.82
N LEU A 155 -1.18 -5.78 -12.01
CA LEU A 155 -1.84 -7.08 -11.89
C LEU A 155 -2.29 -7.38 -10.46
N PHE A 156 -1.56 -6.93 -9.44
CA PHE A 156 -1.96 -7.11 -8.05
C PHE A 156 -3.27 -6.41 -7.71
N PHE A 157 -3.74 -5.43 -8.48
CA PHE A 157 -5.10 -4.86 -8.30
C PHE A 157 -6.17 -5.96 -8.35
N VAL A 158 -6.01 -6.94 -9.25
CA VAL A 158 -6.90 -8.11 -9.38
C VAL A 158 -6.90 -8.94 -8.11
N ASP A 159 -5.73 -9.18 -7.52
CA ASP A 159 -5.60 -10.01 -6.32
C ASP A 159 -6.08 -9.28 -5.05
N VAL A 160 -5.80 -7.98 -4.92
CA VAL A 160 -6.34 -7.18 -3.80
C VAL A 160 -7.86 -7.16 -3.85
N LEU A 161 -8.45 -6.91 -5.02
CA LEU A 161 -9.90 -6.93 -5.18
C LEU A 161 -10.45 -8.32 -4.83
N TYR A 162 -9.79 -9.40 -5.28
CA TYR A 162 -10.21 -10.78 -5.00
C TYR A 162 -10.23 -11.07 -3.52
N ASN A 163 -9.14 -10.77 -2.81
CA ASN A 163 -9.04 -11.00 -1.37
C ASN A 163 -10.05 -10.12 -0.62
N TYR A 164 -10.25 -8.86 -1.04
CA TYR A 164 -11.28 -7.99 -0.47
C TYR A 164 -12.67 -8.62 -0.56
N LEU A 165 -13.05 -9.20 -1.70
CA LEU A 165 -14.31 -9.93 -1.84
C LEU A 165 -14.38 -11.13 -0.89
N GLN A 166 -13.30 -11.92 -0.79
CA GLN A 166 -13.30 -13.10 0.07
C GLN A 166 -13.49 -12.73 1.55
N SER A 167 -12.88 -11.62 1.98
CA SER A 167 -12.95 -11.13 3.35
C SER A 167 -14.28 -10.46 3.70
N THR A 168 -14.90 -9.75 2.76
CA THR A 168 -16.08 -8.90 3.03
C THR A 168 -17.39 -9.44 2.49
N GLY A 169 -17.35 -10.23 1.42
CA GLY A 169 -18.53 -10.59 0.62
C GLY A 169 -19.15 -9.42 -0.16
N ASP A 170 -18.50 -8.25 -0.24
CA ASP A 170 -19.01 -7.07 -0.94
C ASP A 170 -18.95 -7.24 -2.47
N THR A 171 -20.02 -7.76 -3.05
CA THR A 171 -20.14 -7.96 -4.50
C THR A 171 -20.44 -6.67 -5.27
N GLU A 172 -20.89 -5.61 -4.60
CA GLU A 172 -21.22 -4.33 -5.23
C GLU A 172 -19.94 -3.59 -5.62
N THR A 173 -19.05 -3.35 -4.64
CA THR A 173 -17.73 -2.73 -4.88
C THR A 173 -16.95 -3.49 -5.95
N VAL A 174 -16.98 -4.82 -5.89
CA VAL A 174 -16.34 -5.68 -6.89
C VAL A 174 -16.93 -5.48 -8.28
N GLY A 175 -18.26 -5.42 -8.39
CA GLY A 175 -18.93 -5.20 -9.66
C GLY A 175 -18.51 -3.89 -10.30
N GLU A 176 -18.42 -2.83 -9.50
CA GLU A 176 -17.96 -1.51 -9.94
C GLU A 176 -16.50 -1.49 -10.37
N LEU A 177 -15.62 -2.19 -9.64
CA LEU A 177 -14.16 -2.17 -9.87
C LEU A 177 -13.67 -3.28 -10.82
N TRP A 178 -14.52 -4.23 -11.19
CA TRP A 178 -14.17 -5.31 -12.12
C TRP A 178 -13.65 -4.81 -13.47
N PRO A 179 -14.25 -3.80 -14.14
CA PRO A 179 -13.72 -3.27 -15.40
C PRO A 179 -12.25 -2.84 -15.29
N THR A 180 -11.88 -2.18 -14.18
CA THR A 180 -10.49 -1.79 -13.90
C THR A 180 -9.59 -3.00 -13.74
N ALA A 181 -10.00 -4.01 -12.95
CA ALA A 181 -9.24 -5.24 -12.77
C ALA A 181 -9.04 -6.01 -14.09
N ARG A 182 -10.11 -6.14 -14.90
CA ARG A 182 -10.07 -6.78 -16.21
C ARG A 182 -9.10 -6.05 -17.14
N ARG A 183 -9.10 -4.71 -17.11
CA ARG A 183 -8.21 -3.91 -17.95
C ARG A 183 -6.73 -4.18 -17.68
N GLN A 184 -6.35 -4.42 -16.42
CA GLN A 184 -4.95 -4.75 -16.08
C GLN A 184 -4.51 -6.08 -16.72
N ILE A 185 -5.42 -7.06 -16.78
CA ILE A 185 -5.18 -8.35 -17.44
C ILE A 185 -5.07 -8.18 -18.95
N GLU A 186 -5.99 -7.43 -19.57
CA GLU A 186 -5.95 -7.13 -21.01
C GLU A 186 -4.62 -6.52 -21.42
N LEU A 187 -4.16 -5.51 -20.68
CA LEU A 187 -2.88 -4.84 -20.92
C LEU A 187 -1.70 -5.78 -20.69
N ALA A 188 -1.69 -6.55 -19.60
CA ALA A 188 -0.62 -7.48 -19.29
C ALA A 188 -0.45 -8.57 -20.37
N LEU A 189 -1.55 -9.09 -20.92
CA LEU A 189 -1.53 -10.09 -21.99
C LEU A 189 -0.91 -9.58 -23.29
N THR A 190 -0.93 -8.25 -23.56
CA THR A 190 -0.27 -7.68 -24.75
C THR A 190 1.25 -7.81 -24.71
N ARG A 191 1.82 -8.02 -23.50
CA ARG A 191 3.25 -8.23 -23.30
C ARG A 191 3.68 -9.67 -23.63
N CYS A 192 2.75 -10.60 -23.77
CA CYS A 192 3.07 -11.95 -24.21
C CYS A 192 3.44 -11.98 -25.69
N ASP A 193 4.37 -12.86 -26.06
CA ASP A 193 4.66 -13.20 -27.46
C ASP A 193 3.67 -14.26 -28.01
N SER A 194 3.88 -14.70 -29.25
CA SER A 194 3.05 -15.72 -29.91
C SER A 194 3.02 -17.09 -29.21
N GLN A 195 3.99 -17.36 -28.31
CA GLN A 195 4.06 -18.60 -27.53
C GLN A 195 3.43 -18.41 -26.13
N GLY A 196 2.90 -17.23 -25.83
CA GLY A 196 2.31 -16.90 -24.54
C GLY A 196 3.34 -16.56 -23.45
N LEU A 197 4.60 -16.31 -23.82
CA LEU A 197 5.66 -15.94 -22.89
C LEU A 197 5.74 -14.42 -22.75
N VAL A 198 5.81 -13.92 -21.52
CA VAL A 198 6.01 -12.50 -21.23
C VAL A 198 7.37 -12.07 -21.78
N ARG A 199 7.38 -11.01 -22.60
CA ARG A 199 8.61 -10.43 -23.15
C ARG A 199 9.42 -9.74 -22.08
N ASP A 200 10.72 -9.99 -22.09
CA ASP A 200 11.70 -9.36 -21.19
C ASP A 200 12.18 -8.02 -21.74
N SER A 201 12.68 -7.17 -20.83
CA SER A 201 13.38 -5.93 -21.17
C SER A 201 14.20 -5.41 -19.97
N ASP A 202 15.22 -4.61 -20.26
CA ASP A 202 16.18 -4.11 -19.25
C ASP A 202 15.68 -2.87 -18.48
N ASP A 203 14.58 -2.25 -18.91
CA ASP A 203 13.95 -1.16 -18.17
C ASP A 203 13.26 -1.66 -16.91
N TRP A 204 12.86 -0.73 -16.02
CA TRP A 204 12.18 -1.09 -14.77
C TRP A 204 10.68 -1.32 -14.98
N TRP A 205 10.34 -2.29 -15.83
CA TRP A 205 8.96 -2.59 -16.24
C TRP A 205 8.17 -3.42 -15.21
N VAL A 206 8.87 -4.11 -14.30
CA VAL A 206 8.31 -4.97 -13.24
C VAL A 206 9.19 -4.90 -12.00
N PHE A 207 8.57 -4.87 -10.82
CA PHE A 207 9.32 -4.71 -9.57
C PHE A 207 9.92 -6.03 -9.07
N ILE A 208 9.08 -6.99 -8.70
CA ILE A 208 9.43 -8.27 -8.03
C ILE A 208 10.15 -8.10 -6.69
N ASP A 209 11.38 -7.58 -6.70
CA ASP A 209 12.23 -7.43 -5.53
C ASP A 209 13.27 -6.30 -5.75
N TRP A 210 13.84 -5.79 -4.65
CA TRP A 210 14.97 -4.85 -4.64
C TRP A 210 16.31 -5.56 -4.93
N GLN A 211 16.39 -6.25 -6.07
CA GLN A 211 17.60 -6.91 -6.56
C GLN A 211 17.90 -6.48 -8.01
N ALA A 212 18.99 -5.74 -8.21
CA ALA A 212 19.34 -5.13 -9.50
C ALA A 212 19.77 -6.15 -10.56
N GLU A 213 20.41 -7.25 -10.14
CA GLU A 213 20.92 -8.29 -11.06
C GLU A 213 19.88 -9.36 -11.40
N LEU A 214 18.66 -9.25 -10.86
CA LEU A 214 17.61 -10.23 -11.07
C LEU A 214 16.98 -10.05 -12.45
N ASN A 215 17.12 -11.05 -13.32
CA ASN A 215 16.23 -11.16 -14.48
C ASN A 215 14.81 -11.49 -14.02
N LYS A 216 13.82 -10.71 -14.47
CA LYS A 216 12.46 -10.74 -13.92
C LYS A 216 11.44 -11.45 -14.81
N GLN A 217 11.85 -11.95 -15.99
CA GLN A 217 10.93 -12.54 -16.97
C GLN A 217 10.12 -13.71 -16.38
N ALA A 218 10.82 -14.68 -15.77
CA ALA A 218 10.19 -15.88 -15.22
C ALA A 218 9.24 -15.55 -14.05
N SER A 219 9.66 -14.66 -13.15
CA SER A 219 8.83 -14.19 -12.03
C SER A 219 7.58 -13.46 -12.54
N ALA A 220 7.72 -12.59 -13.54
CA ALA A 220 6.59 -11.89 -14.15
C ALA A 220 5.60 -12.85 -14.83
N GLN A 221 6.09 -13.90 -15.50
CA GLN A 221 5.23 -14.96 -16.04
C GLN A 221 4.41 -15.62 -14.92
N GLY A 222 5.04 -15.93 -13.78
CA GLY A 222 4.37 -16.49 -12.61
C GLY A 222 3.31 -15.55 -12.03
N VAL A 223 3.61 -14.26 -11.90
CA VAL A 223 2.66 -13.24 -11.43
C VAL A 223 1.46 -13.11 -12.37
N LEU A 224 1.68 -13.13 -13.69
CA LEU A 224 0.60 -13.11 -14.68
C LEU A 224 -0.33 -14.32 -14.52
N ILE A 225 0.23 -15.53 -14.47
CA ILE A 225 -0.55 -16.77 -14.31
C ILE A 225 -1.33 -16.73 -12.99
N TYR A 226 -0.69 -16.30 -11.91
CA TYR A 226 -1.33 -16.19 -10.59
C TYR A 226 -2.55 -15.25 -10.63
N CYS A 227 -2.40 -14.05 -11.20
CA CYS A 227 -3.48 -13.08 -11.26
C CYS A 227 -4.61 -13.50 -12.23
N LEU A 228 -4.29 -14.20 -13.32
CA LEU A 228 -5.27 -14.82 -14.21
C LEU A 228 -6.12 -15.89 -13.50
N GLN A 229 -5.50 -16.69 -12.61
CA GLN A 229 -6.25 -17.66 -11.80
C GLN A 229 -7.22 -16.96 -10.86
N ARG A 230 -6.81 -15.86 -10.23
CA ARG A 230 -7.72 -15.02 -9.40
C ARG A 230 -8.86 -14.48 -10.23
N ALA A 231 -8.57 -13.92 -11.41
CA ALA A 231 -9.56 -13.40 -12.35
C ALA A 231 -10.58 -14.44 -12.84
N SER A 232 -10.19 -15.73 -12.88
CA SER A 232 -11.10 -16.82 -13.26
C SER A 232 -12.10 -17.18 -12.15
N GLY A 233 -11.75 -16.93 -10.89
CA GLY A 233 -12.58 -17.22 -9.71
C GLY A 233 -13.86 -16.38 -9.61
N TRP A 234 -13.98 -15.31 -10.39
CA TRP A 234 -15.08 -14.33 -10.31
C TRP A 234 -16.33 -14.72 -11.12
N ARG A 235 -16.28 -15.79 -11.91
CA ARG A 235 -17.37 -16.18 -12.82
C ARG A 235 -18.73 -16.29 -12.14
N SER A 236 -18.79 -16.76 -10.89
CA SER A 236 -20.05 -16.89 -10.13
C SER A 236 -20.63 -15.54 -9.70
N VAL A 237 -19.78 -14.55 -9.43
CA VAL A 237 -20.18 -13.20 -8.99
C VAL A 237 -20.60 -12.37 -10.19
N LEU A 238 -19.81 -12.37 -11.27
CA LEU A 238 -20.06 -11.56 -12.47
C LEU A 238 -21.30 -12.03 -13.25
N ASN A 239 -21.64 -13.33 -13.19
CA ASN A 239 -22.87 -13.85 -13.77
C ASN A 239 -24.15 -13.31 -13.10
N ARG A 240 -24.06 -12.79 -11.86
CA ARG A 240 -25.22 -12.20 -11.14
C ARG A 240 -25.39 -10.71 -11.42
N SER A 241 -24.32 -10.01 -11.80
CA SER A 241 -24.30 -8.56 -11.99
C SER A 241 -24.30 -8.10 -13.46
N GLY A 242 -24.42 -9.03 -14.42
CA GLY A 242 -24.59 -8.71 -15.84
C GLY A 242 -23.31 -8.24 -16.54
N TYR A 243 -22.14 -8.36 -15.90
CA TYR A 243 -20.85 -7.97 -16.46
C TYR A 243 -20.25 -9.08 -17.34
N PRO A 244 -19.46 -8.75 -18.39
CA PRO A 244 -18.82 -9.74 -19.23
C PRO A 244 -17.90 -10.67 -18.42
N THR A 245 -18.12 -11.98 -18.52
CA THR A 245 -17.46 -13.01 -17.69
C THR A 245 -16.33 -13.77 -18.41
N THR A 246 -16.11 -13.48 -19.69
CA THR A 246 -15.06 -14.10 -20.49
C THR A 246 -13.75 -13.33 -20.34
N LEU A 247 -12.70 -14.00 -19.86
CA LEU A 247 -11.35 -13.47 -19.90
C LEU A 247 -10.92 -13.23 -21.36
N PRO A 248 -10.15 -12.16 -21.63
CA PRO A 248 -9.56 -11.93 -22.94
C PRO A 248 -8.68 -13.13 -23.33
N ARG A 249 -8.81 -13.61 -24.58
CA ARG A 249 -7.84 -14.56 -25.14
C ARG A 249 -6.66 -13.75 -25.66
N SER A 250 -5.44 -14.26 -25.49
CA SER A 250 -4.27 -13.71 -26.20
C SER A 250 -4.58 -13.73 -27.69
N GLY A 251 -4.59 -12.56 -28.33
CA GLY A 251 -4.83 -12.44 -29.77
C GLY A 251 -3.72 -13.15 -30.54
N SER A 252 -4.13 -13.91 -31.56
CA SER A 252 -3.27 -14.46 -32.61
C SER A 252 -2.68 -13.36 -33.49
#